data_AF-A0A1Y3ETQ4-F1
#
_entry.id   AF-A0A1Y3ETQ4-F1
#
_cell.length_a   1.000
_cell.length_b   1.000
_cell.length_c   1.000
_cell.angle_alpha   90.00
_cell.angle_beta   90.00
_cell.angle_gamma   90.00
#
_symmetry.space_group_name_H-M   'P 1'
#
loop_
_entity.id
_entity.type
_entity.pdbx_description
1 polymer ?
#
loop_
_entity_poly.entity_id
_entity_poly.type
_entity_poly.pdbx_seq_one_letter_code
_entity_poly.pdbx_strand_id
1 'polypeptide(L)'
;MLMSSIYLFLLIDAQDFIKLLSNASKTEIVDSGLSRFDQRTEEASASSYFQFYGCLAQQQNMMQDFIRTSTYQRAVLANLDDFKDKVVLDVGAGSGILSFFAVQAEAKTVYAIEASSMAVHCETLTKSNGYEDRIKVIAEKVENAVLPELVDTIISEPMGCMLLNERMLESFVHARKFLKPGGKMYPTIGDLHFAPFSDEILYAETCAKANFWAQDHFHGINLSALKTQGFLEFFRQPIVDTFHCGILMAHGLKYTIDFSTCAEESFQRIEIPFDFEMKRTCFVHGMAFWFDVAFIGTNSTVWLSTSPSEPLTHWYQVRCQIMHPLFCKIDSHLTGTVIFVANKRQSYDIELTMSCDGKSTTNVLDLKYPFFRYNGQPVQPPPGNQNISPTDAYWSMVRQQPTTSEQHFAVNGNGAIVGVDVNDPQSMAQNAVNAWNAAGASTSSFSESAFSAAGYNHLGGPGYVGTVYDSSLMFYPEEENSIQVADYNMSRG
;
A
#
# COMPACT_ATOMS: atom_id res chain seq x y z
N MET A 1 45.34 37.71 42.85
CA MET A 1 45.83 37.29 41.52
C MET A 1 44.87 36.22 41.03
N LEU A 2 44.40 36.32 39.79
CA LEU A 2 43.31 35.53 39.14
C LEU A 2 41.87 36.03 39.34
N MET A 3 41.58 37.18 38.73
CA MET A 3 40.34 37.36 37.96
C MET A 3 40.68 37.09 36.50
N SER A 4 40.41 35.89 36.01
CA SER A 4 40.51 35.54 34.59
C SER A 4 39.63 34.32 34.34
N SER A 5 38.90 34.31 33.22
CA SER A 5 38.03 33.24 32.72
C SER A 5 36.53 33.36 33.01
N ILE A 6 35.99 34.57 32.86
CA ILE A 6 34.62 34.77 32.36
C ILE A 6 34.79 35.44 30.98
N TYR A 7 34.00 35.02 29.99
CA TYR A 7 34.00 35.42 28.57
C TYR A 7 34.91 34.62 27.63
N LEU A 8 34.46 33.41 27.29
CA LEU A 8 34.78 32.84 25.98
C LEU A 8 33.62 31.97 25.52
N PHE A 9 32.51 32.57 25.08
CA PHE A 9 31.55 31.99 24.13
C PHE A 9 30.50 33.07 23.83
N LEU A 10 30.14 33.22 22.55
CA LEU A 10 29.21 34.19 21.95
C LEU A 10 29.84 35.51 21.51
N LEU A 11 30.33 35.52 20.27
CA LEU A 11 30.23 36.65 19.34
C LEU A 11 30.51 36.09 17.94
N ILE A 12 29.53 35.36 17.39
CA ILE A 12 29.42 35.26 15.93
C ILE A 12 28.83 36.61 15.52
N ASP A 13 29.56 37.36 14.71
CA ASP A 13 29.10 38.64 14.16
C ASP A 13 27.75 38.41 13.45
N ALA A 14 26.75 39.24 13.73
CA ALA A 14 25.45 39.15 13.09
C ALA A 14 25.56 39.22 11.56
N GLN A 15 26.59 39.91 11.03
CA GLN A 15 26.88 39.93 9.60
C GLN A 15 27.47 38.62 9.07
N ASP A 16 28.27 37.91 9.88
CA ASP A 16 28.79 36.60 9.53
C ASP A 16 27.71 35.52 9.63
N PHE A 17 26.77 35.63 10.59
CA PHE A 17 25.60 34.76 10.67
C PHE A 17 24.62 35.00 9.52
N ILE A 18 24.39 36.26 9.13
CA ILE A 18 23.58 36.60 7.94
C ILE A 18 24.28 36.16 6.66
N LYS A 19 25.62 36.25 6.57
CA LYS A 19 26.38 35.67 5.45
C LYS A 19 26.26 34.16 5.41
N LEU A 20 26.37 33.48 6.56
CA LEU A 20 26.22 32.03 6.68
C LEU A 20 24.81 31.60 6.25
N LEU A 21 23.76 32.30 6.69
CA LEU A 21 22.39 32.07 6.26
C LEU A 21 22.16 32.40 4.77
N SER A 22 22.78 33.46 4.25
CA SER A 22 22.69 33.81 2.82
C SER A 22 23.48 32.86 1.93
N ASN A 23 24.52 32.20 2.46
CA ASN A 23 25.28 31.16 1.78
C ASN A 23 24.60 29.79 1.93
N ALA A 24 23.90 29.53 3.04
CA ALA A 24 23.06 28.35 3.21
C ALA A 24 21.74 28.45 2.42
N SER A 25 21.22 29.66 2.15
CA SER A 25 20.10 29.89 1.24
C SER A 25 20.54 29.95 -0.23
N LYS A 26 21.84 30.00 -0.48
CA LYS A 26 22.46 29.72 -1.77
C LYS A 26 22.98 28.29 -1.75
N THR A 27 22.08 27.34 -1.54
CA THR A 27 22.20 26.11 -2.33
C THR A 27 22.18 26.60 -3.76
N GLU A 28 23.34 26.65 -4.41
CA GLU A 28 23.37 26.62 -5.86
C GLU A 28 22.52 25.41 -6.21
N ILE A 29 21.30 25.67 -6.69
CA ILE A 29 20.53 24.67 -7.41
C ILE A 29 21.41 24.44 -8.61
N VAL A 30 22.32 23.46 -8.49
CA VAL A 30 22.91 22.82 -9.63
C VAL A 30 21.69 22.27 -10.36
N ASP A 31 21.24 23.01 -11.37
CA ASP A 31 20.22 22.53 -12.28
C ASP A 31 20.83 21.29 -12.92
N SER A 32 20.52 20.14 -12.33
CA SER A 32 21.06 18.85 -12.76
C SER A 32 20.65 18.53 -14.20
N GLY A 33 19.76 19.32 -14.80
CA GLY A 33 19.12 19.03 -16.09
C GLY A 33 18.18 17.83 -16.04
N LEU A 34 18.06 17.18 -14.87
CA LEU A 34 17.23 16.01 -14.64
C LEU A 34 15.80 16.43 -14.29
N SER A 35 14.83 15.69 -14.81
CA SER A 35 13.42 15.87 -14.49
C SER A 35 13.13 15.62 -12.99
N ARG A 36 12.00 16.12 -12.48
CA ARG A 36 11.56 15.81 -11.10
C ARG A 36 11.47 14.30 -10.84
N PHE A 37 11.04 13.52 -11.84
CA PHE A 37 10.98 12.06 -11.76
C PHE A 37 12.37 11.44 -11.58
N ASP A 38 13.35 11.89 -12.37
CA ASP A 38 14.71 11.35 -12.36
C ASP A 38 15.48 11.75 -11.10
N GLN A 39 15.17 12.91 -10.51
CA GLN A 39 15.74 13.33 -9.23
C GLN A 39 15.28 12.45 -8.05
N ARG A 40 14.04 11.93 -8.11
CA ARG A 40 13.44 11.14 -7.02
C ARG A 40 13.54 9.62 -7.19
N THR A 41 13.96 9.15 -8.36
CA THR A 41 13.89 7.73 -8.74
C THR A 41 15.24 7.19 -9.22
N GLU A 42 15.66 6.05 -8.69
CA GLU A 42 16.82 5.31 -9.21
C GLU A 42 16.56 4.76 -10.62
N GLU A 43 17.53 4.91 -11.52
CA GLU A 43 17.43 4.52 -12.93
C GLU A 43 17.06 3.04 -13.12
N ALA A 44 17.64 2.14 -12.31
CA ALA A 44 17.34 0.71 -12.36
C ALA A 44 15.90 0.40 -11.95
N SER A 45 15.37 1.13 -10.96
CA SER A 45 13.97 1.01 -10.56
C SER A 45 13.05 1.52 -11.68
N ALA A 46 13.32 2.72 -12.20
CA ALA A 46 12.54 3.32 -13.28
C ALA A 46 12.48 2.43 -14.52
N SER A 47 13.64 1.87 -14.92
CA SER A 47 13.73 0.99 -16.09
C SER A 47 12.89 -0.28 -15.90
N SER A 48 13.00 -0.92 -14.73
CA SER A 48 12.21 -2.10 -14.40
C SER A 48 10.70 -1.80 -14.36
N TYR A 49 10.33 -0.65 -13.81
CA TYR A 49 8.95 -0.16 -13.74
C TYR A 49 8.34 0.03 -15.14
N PHE A 50 9.00 0.79 -16.02
CA PHE A 50 8.45 1.03 -17.36
C PHE A 50 8.51 -0.23 -18.24
N GLN A 51 9.48 -1.12 -18.05
CA GLN A 51 9.49 -2.42 -18.74
C GLN A 51 8.31 -3.30 -18.32
N PHE A 52 7.96 -3.31 -17.03
CA PHE A 52 6.80 -4.03 -16.51
C PHE A 52 5.50 -3.51 -17.16
N TYR A 53 5.29 -2.19 -17.16
CA TYR A 53 4.08 -1.57 -17.74
C TYR A 53 4.04 -1.58 -19.28
N GLY A 54 5.18 -1.77 -19.94
CA GLY A 54 5.30 -2.02 -21.38
C GLY A 54 4.78 -3.39 -21.83
N CYS A 55 4.42 -4.30 -20.91
CA CYS A 55 3.90 -5.63 -21.23
C CYS A 55 2.38 -5.63 -21.40
N LEU A 56 1.89 -6.14 -22.54
CA LEU A 56 0.43 -6.30 -22.80
C LEU A 56 -0.26 -7.19 -21.75
N ALA A 57 0.42 -8.22 -21.24
CA ALA A 57 -0.11 -9.08 -20.19
C ALA A 57 -0.45 -8.29 -18.91
N GLN A 58 0.38 -7.29 -18.54
CA GLN A 58 0.10 -6.46 -17.37
C GLN A 58 -1.05 -5.49 -17.62
N GLN A 59 -1.11 -4.88 -18.81
CA GLN A 59 -2.27 -4.08 -19.21
C GLN A 59 -3.57 -4.91 -19.21
N GLN A 60 -3.49 -6.17 -19.66
CA GLN A 60 -4.62 -7.09 -19.62
C GLN A 60 -5.06 -7.40 -18.19
N ASN A 61 -4.14 -7.71 -17.27
CA ASN A 61 -4.46 -7.95 -15.86
C ASN A 61 -5.22 -6.77 -15.26
N MET A 62 -4.76 -5.55 -15.56
CA MET A 62 -5.39 -4.30 -15.15
C MET A 62 -6.79 -4.10 -15.76
N MET A 63 -6.95 -4.36 -17.06
CA MET A 63 -8.22 -4.18 -17.76
C MET A 63 -9.26 -5.28 -17.44
N GLN A 64 -8.81 -6.47 -17.05
CA GLN A 64 -9.67 -7.57 -16.62
C GLN A 64 -10.23 -7.39 -15.20
N ASP A 65 -9.63 -6.50 -14.40
CA ASP A 65 -10.29 -5.99 -13.20
C ASP A 65 -11.50 -5.15 -13.61
N PHE A 66 -12.65 -5.82 -13.66
CA PHE A 66 -13.90 -5.21 -14.08
C PHE A 66 -14.36 -4.12 -13.12
N ILE A 67 -14.17 -4.30 -11.80
CA ILE A 67 -14.57 -3.30 -10.81
C ILE A 67 -13.80 -2.01 -11.05
N ARG A 68 -12.49 -2.11 -11.25
CA ARG A 68 -11.66 -0.96 -11.65
C ARG A 68 -12.16 -0.34 -12.94
N THR A 69 -12.10 -1.09 -14.04
CA THR A 69 -12.27 -0.52 -15.39
C THR A 69 -13.68 0.05 -15.58
N SER A 70 -14.71 -0.66 -15.11
CA SER A 70 -16.10 -0.21 -15.22
C SER A 70 -16.43 0.98 -14.33
N THR A 71 -15.79 1.12 -13.17
CA THR A 71 -16.02 2.26 -12.27
C THR A 71 -15.42 3.53 -12.84
N TYR A 72 -14.24 3.46 -13.46
CA TYR A 72 -13.67 4.57 -14.24
C TYR A 72 -14.57 4.99 -15.39
N GLN A 73 -15.03 4.04 -16.21
CA GLN A 73 -15.95 4.35 -17.31
C GLN A 73 -17.23 5.02 -16.79
N ARG A 74 -17.79 4.50 -15.69
CA ARG A 74 -18.99 5.05 -15.07
C ARG A 74 -18.76 6.46 -14.53
N ALA A 75 -17.63 6.70 -13.86
CA ALA A 75 -17.28 8.02 -13.34
C ALA A 75 -17.22 9.08 -14.46
N VAL A 76 -16.64 8.72 -15.61
CA VAL A 76 -16.56 9.58 -16.79
C VAL A 76 -17.95 9.79 -17.41
N LEU A 77 -18.69 8.72 -17.69
CA LEU A 77 -20.00 8.80 -18.37
C LEU A 77 -21.11 9.38 -17.49
N ALA A 78 -20.99 9.31 -16.17
CA ALA A 78 -21.93 9.93 -15.23
C ALA A 78 -21.71 11.45 -15.08
N ASN A 79 -20.59 11.97 -15.59
CA ASN A 79 -20.19 13.37 -15.47
C ASN A 79 -19.82 13.98 -16.82
N LEU A 80 -20.70 13.81 -17.82
CA LEU A 80 -20.45 14.27 -19.20
C LEU A 80 -20.07 15.75 -19.27
N ASP A 81 -20.58 16.61 -18.39
CA ASP A 81 -20.26 18.05 -18.38
C ASP A 81 -18.77 18.35 -18.13
N ASP A 82 -18.05 17.41 -17.50
CA ASP A 82 -16.61 17.50 -17.22
C ASP A 82 -15.74 17.04 -18.40
N PHE A 83 -16.33 16.41 -19.43
CA PHE A 83 -15.60 15.82 -20.56
C PHE A 83 -16.08 16.33 -21.92
N LYS A 84 -17.38 16.53 -22.12
CA LYS A 84 -17.96 16.95 -23.40
C LYS A 84 -17.39 18.28 -23.87
N ASP A 85 -16.88 18.29 -25.10
CA ASP A 85 -16.20 19.42 -25.73
C ASP A 85 -14.98 19.97 -24.94
N LYS A 86 -14.47 19.18 -23.98
CA LYS A 86 -13.31 19.54 -23.14
C LYS A 86 -11.99 18.99 -23.67
N VAL A 87 -10.91 19.61 -23.24
CA VAL A 87 -9.55 19.10 -23.43
C VAL A 87 -9.17 18.28 -22.20
N VAL A 88 -8.77 17.03 -22.40
CA VAL A 88 -8.48 16.06 -21.33
C VAL A 88 -7.01 15.65 -21.39
N LEU A 89 -6.39 15.45 -20.23
CA LEU A 89 -5.08 14.83 -20.09
C LEU A 89 -5.23 13.47 -19.39
N ASP A 90 -4.73 12.42 -20.02
CA ASP A 90 -4.62 11.07 -19.46
C ASP A 90 -3.15 10.80 -19.09
N VAL A 91 -2.86 10.68 -17.79
CA VAL A 91 -1.48 10.57 -17.26
C VAL A 91 -1.16 9.10 -16.98
N GLY A 92 -0.13 8.57 -17.63
CA GLY A 92 0.18 7.14 -17.58
C GLY A 92 -0.90 6.33 -18.29
N ALA A 93 -1.18 6.72 -19.54
CA ALA A 93 -2.35 6.25 -20.28
C ALA A 93 -2.35 4.73 -20.52
N GLY A 94 -1.21 4.04 -20.42
CA GLY A 94 -1.09 2.61 -20.68
C GLY A 94 -1.61 2.26 -22.07
N SER A 95 -2.59 1.37 -22.14
CA SER A 95 -3.27 1.01 -23.39
C SER A 95 -4.16 2.12 -23.98
N GLY A 96 -4.39 3.21 -23.25
CA GLY A 96 -5.28 4.31 -23.62
C GLY A 96 -6.74 4.13 -23.21
N ILE A 97 -7.07 3.12 -22.38
CA ILE A 97 -8.46 2.79 -22.04
C ILE A 97 -9.24 3.96 -21.43
N LEU A 98 -8.61 4.77 -20.57
CA LEU A 98 -9.26 5.95 -19.97
C LEU A 98 -9.44 7.07 -20.99
N SER A 99 -8.47 7.27 -21.89
CA SER A 99 -8.61 8.13 -23.05
C SER A 99 -9.79 7.75 -23.94
N PHE A 100 -10.05 6.44 -24.14
CA PHE A 100 -11.22 5.98 -24.88
C PHE A 100 -12.53 6.31 -24.15
N PHE A 101 -12.58 6.20 -22.82
CA PHE A 101 -13.76 6.63 -22.05
C PHE A 101 -14.00 8.14 -22.16
N ALA A 102 -12.94 8.95 -22.15
CA ALA A 102 -13.05 10.39 -22.34
C ALA A 102 -13.65 10.74 -23.72
N VAL A 103 -13.22 10.09 -24.81
CA VAL A 103 -13.82 10.35 -26.14
C VAL A 103 -15.24 9.80 -26.27
N GLN A 104 -15.59 8.71 -25.56
CA GLN A 104 -16.98 8.24 -25.43
C GLN A 104 -17.86 9.29 -24.73
N ALA A 105 -17.32 10.03 -23.76
CA ALA A 105 -17.95 11.19 -23.15
C ALA A 105 -17.79 12.49 -23.96
N GLU A 106 -17.57 12.39 -25.28
CA GLU A 106 -17.52 13.51 -26.21
C GLU A 106 -16.37 14.52 -25.95
N ALA A 107 -15.24 14.10 -25.36
CA ALA A 107 -14.05 14.96 -25.20
C ALA A 107 -13.52 15.51 -26.54
N LYS A 108 -13.31 16.82 -26.63
CA LYS A 108 -12.82 17.48 -27.84
C LYS A 108 -11.45 16.95 -28.26
N THR A 109 -10.53 16.89 -27.30
CA THR A 109 -9.16 16.41 -27.48
C THR A 109 -8.71 15.71 -26.21
N VAL A 110 -7.99 14.59 -26.35
CA VAL A 110 -7.34 13.90 -25.24
C VAL A 110 -5.84 13.82 -25.51
N TYR A 111 -5.02 14.35 -24.62
CA TYR A 111 -3.58 14.13 -24.62
C TYR A 111 -3.28 12.92 -23.74
N ALA A 112 -2.80 11.83 -24.34
CA ALA A 112 -2.53 10.58 -23.64
C ALA A 112 -1.01 10.43 -23.43
N ILE A 113 -0.52 10.75 -22.24
CA ILE A 113 0.90 10.66 -21.90
C ILE A 113 1.22 9.26 -21.38
N GLU A 114 2.16 8.57 -22.01
CA GLU A 114 2.61 7.24 -21.61
C GLU A 114 4.13 7.13 -21.77
N ALA A 115 4.84 6.82 -20.69
CA ALA A 115 6.31 6.83 -20.69
C ALA A 115 6.93 5.48 -21.12
N SER A 116 6.20 4.38 -21.02
CA SER A 116 6.67 3.06 -21.45
C SER A 116 6.47 2.83 -22.96
N SER A 117 6.98 1.70 -23.45
CA SER A 117 6.73 1.23 -24.82
C SER A 117 5.24 0.97 -25.12
N MET A 118 4.37 0.94 -24.11
CA MET A 118 2.93 0.78 -24.29
C MET A 118 2.31 1.93 -25.11
N ALA A 119 2.96 3.10 -25.17
CA ALA A 119 2.54 4.22 -26.02
C ALA A 119 2.34 3.82 -27.49
N VAL A 120 3.16 2.89 -28.01
CA VAL A 120 3.03 2.38 -29.39
C VAL A 120 1.73 1.57 -29.57
N HIS A 121 1.36 0.77 -28.57
CA HIS A 121 0.12 0.00 -28.59
C HIS A 121 -1.11 0.89 -28.36
N CYS A 122 -0.99 1.89 -27.49
CA CYS A 122 -2.01 2.95 -27.34
C CYS A 122 -2.28 3.63 -28.69
N GLU A 123 -1.24 4.08 -29.39
CA GLU A 123 -1.39 4.71 -30.71
C GLU A 123 -1.99 3.75 -31.75
N THR A 124 -1.62 2.46 -31.70
CA THR A 124 -2.20 1.43 -32.56
C THR A 124 -3.72 1.29 -32.32
N LEU A 125 -4.14 1.22 -31.05
CA LEU A 125 -5.56 1.15 -30.69
C LEU A 125 -6.31 2.43 -31.06
N THR A 126 -5.68 3.60 -30.88
CA THR A 126 -6.27 4.89 -31.24
C THR A 126 -6.61 4.94 -32.73
N LYS A 127 -5.65 4.56 -33.58
CA LYS A 127 -5.83 4.52 -35.04
C LYS A 127 -6.85 3.47 -35.45
N SER A 128 -6.79 2.26 -34.89
CA SER A 128 -7.73 1.19 -35.28
C SER A 128 -9.18 1.49 -34.91
N ASN A 129 -9.41 2.32 -33.90
CA ASN A 129 -10.74 2.76 -33.48
C ASN A 129 -11.17 4.10 -34.10
N GLY A 130 -10.37 4.68 -35.00
CA GLY A 130 -10.71 5.91 -35.73
C GLY A 130 -10.77 7.17 -34.86
N TYR A 131 -9.98 7.22 -33.78
CA TYR A 131 -9.93 8.36 -32.86
C TYR A 131 -8.60 9.15 -32.95
N GLU A 132 -7.79 8.95 -33.99
CA GLU A 132 -6.50 9.63 -34.17
C GLU A 132 -6.61 11.16 -34.30
N ASP A 133 -7.78 11.68 -34.66
CA ASP A 133 -8.07 13.11 -34.70
C ASP A 133 -8.26 13.70 -33.29
N ARG A 134 -8.77 12.91 -32.34
CA ARG A 134 -9.11 13.33 -30.97
C ARG A 134 -8.13 12.89 -29.89
N ILE A 135 -7.56 11.69 -29.97
CA ILE A 135 -6.57 11.19 -28.99
C ILE A 135 -5.16 11.38 -29.55
N LYS A 136 -4.33 12.14 -28.83
CA LYS A 136 -2.93 12.44 -29.17
C LYS A 136 -2.02 11.75 -28.16
N VAL A 137 -1.40 10.65 -28.59
CA VAL A 137 -0.48 9.89 -27.75
C VAL A 137 0.88 10.60 -27.70
N ILE A 138 1.41 10.78 -26.50
CA ILE A 138 2.70 11.44 -26.22
C ILE A 138 3.57 10.44 -25.44
N ALA A 139 4.58 9.90 -26.10
CA ALA A 139 5.49 8.91 -25.53
C ALA A 139 6.58 9.60 -24.68
N GLU A 140 6.24 10.01 -23.45
CA GLU A 140 7.13 10.78 -22.57
C GLU A 140 6.70 10.66 -21.09
N LYS A 141 7.60 10.97 -20.16
CA LYS A 141 7.26 11.19 -18.74
C LYS A 141 6.49 12.51 -18.59
N VAL A 142 5.45 12.55 -17.76
CA VAL A 142 4.63 13.77 -17.59
C VAL A 142 5.43 14.97 -17.07
N GLU A 143 6.51 14.72 -16.34
CA GLU A 143 7.44 15.72 -15.85
C GLU A 143 8.15 16.45 -17.00
N ASN A 144 8.44 15.75 -18.11
CA ASN A 144 9.15 16.25 -19.29
C ASN A 144 8.22 16.67 -20.44
N ALA A 145 6.98 16.21 -20.42
CA ALA A 145 6.04 16.46 -21.50
C ALA A 145 5.76 17.96 -21.70
N VAL A 146 5.41 18.32 -22.93
CA VAL A 146 4.97 19.66 -23.32
C VAL A 146 3.63 19.53 -24.03
N LEU A 147 2.63 20.26 -23.54
CA LEU A 147 1.30 20.32 -24.15
C LEU A 147 1.11 21.68 -24.85
N PRO A 148 0.37 21.71 -25.98
CA PRO A 148 0.15 22.95 -26.73
C PRO A 148 -0.88 23.88 -26.06
N GLU A 149 -1.67 23.38 -25.11
CA GLU A 149 -2.70 24.11 -24.38
C GLU A 149 -2.92 23.52 -22.98
N LEU A 150 -3.53 24.31 -22.09
CA LEU A 150 -4.00 23.80 -20.79
C LEU A 150 -5.25 22.92 -20.97
N VAL A 151 -5.44 21.96 -20.06
CA VAL A 151 -6.55 21.00 -20.08
C VAL A 151 -7.63 21.36 -19.07
N ASP A 152 -8.86 20.95 -19.34
CA ASP A 152 -10.00 21.15 -18.44
C ASP A 152 -10.08 20.05 -17.36
N THR A 153 -9.69 18.82 -17.72
CA THR A 153 -9.77 17.64 -16.85
C THR A 153 -8.49 16.80 -16.97
N ILE A 154 -7.93 16.38 -15.85
CA ILE A 154 -6.88 15.36 -15.78
C ILE A 154 -7.51 14.07 -15.26
N ILE A 155 -7.31 12.98 -15.98
CA ILE A 155 -7.68 11.63 -15.58
C ILE A 155 -6.42 10.76 -15.47
N SER A 156 -6.40 9.87 -14.48
CA SER A 156 -5.32 8.90 -14.32
C SER A 156 -5.79 7.73 -13.45
N GLU A 157 -5.04 6.64 -13.49
CA GLU A 157 -5.08 5.58 -12.50
C GLU A 157 -3.70 5.47 -11.84
N PRO A 158 -3.42 6.31 -10.82
CA PRO A 158 -2.11 6.39 -10.18
C PRO A 158 -2.01 5.56 -8.88
N MET A 159 -2.98 4.70 -8.57
CA MET A 159 -3.07 4.04 -7.27
C MET A 159 -2.27 2.75 -7.24
N GLY A 160 -1.30 2.67 -6.32
CA GLY A 160 -0.62 1.42 -5.99
C GLY A 160 -1.24 0.71 -4.78
N CYS A 161 -0.60 -0.39 -4.34
CA CYS A 161 -0.86 -0.98 -3.03
C CYS A 161 -0.82 0.11 -1.93
N MET A 162 -1.75 0.04 -0.98
CA MET A 162 -1.93 1.07 0.07
C MET A 162 -2.10 2.49 -0.48
N LEU A 163 -2.69 2.65 -1.68
CA LEU A 163 -2.84 3.91 -2.43
C LEU A 163 -1.51 4.53 -2.93
N LEU A 164 -0.44 4.42 -2.13
CA LEU A 164 0.81 5.18 -2.27
C LEU A 164 1.91 4.46 -3.05
N ASN A 165 1.93 3.12 -3.08
CA ASN A 165 3.01 2.38 -3.74
C ASN A 165 3.20 2.82 -5.19
N GLU A 166 4.40 2.62 -5.74
CA GLU A 166 4.81 3.06 -7.09
C GLU A 166 5.06 4.56 -7.24
N ARG A 167 4.61 5.37 -6.26
CA ARG A 167 4.81 6.83 -6.21
C ARG A 167 4.24 7.57 -7.43
N MET A 168 3.29 6.95 -8.15
CA MET A 168 2.67 7.55 -9.34
C MET A 168 1.75 8.73 -8.99
N LEU A 169 1.23 8.81 -7.76
CA LEU A 169 0.48 9.96 -7.26
C LEU A 169 1.24 11.28 -7.37
N GLU A 170 2.56 11.25 -7.24
CA GLU A 170 3.38 12.46 -7.38
C GLU A 170 3.38 12.94 -8.84
N SER A 171 3.49 12.03 -9.82
CA SER A 171 3.37 12.36 -11.26
C SER A 171 1.97 12.84 -11.62
N PHE A 172 0.92 12.24 -11.04
CA PHE A 172 -0.46 12.68 -11.21
C PHE A 172 -0.69 14.11 -10.70
N VAL A 173 -0.20 14.40 -9.49
CA VAL A 173 -0.28 15.74 -8.90
C VAL A 173 0.61 16.75 -9.64
N HIS A 174 1.78 16.33 -10.13
CA HIS A 174 2.65 17.13 -10.98
C HIS A 174 1.95 17.59 -12.26
N ALA A 175 1.11 16.73 -12.85
CA ALA A 175 0.37 17.02 -14.07
C ALA A 175 -0.57 18.22 -13.95
N ARG A 176 -0.95 18.64 -12.73
CA ARG A 176 -1.76 19.85 -12.50
C ARG A 176 -1.14 21.12 -13.07
N LYS A 177 0.16 21.15 -13.37
CA LYS A 177 0.79 22.25 -14.12
C LYS A 177 0.12 22.51 -15.48
N PHE A 178 -0.55 21.50 -16.05
CA PHE A 178 -1.32 21.60 -17.28
C PHE A 178 -2.81 21.89 -17.06
N LEU A 179 -3.30 21.90 -15.83
CA LEU A 179 -4.71 22.06 -15.52
C LEU A 179 -5.11 23.54 -15.53
N LYS A 180 -6.23 23.87 -16.17
CA LYS A 180 -6.83 25.20 -16.09
C LYS A 180 -7.29 25.50 -14.65
N PRO A 181 -7.31 26.78 -14.23
CA PRO A 181 -7.95 27.16 -12.98
C PRO A 181 -9.40 26.65 -12.91
N GLY A 182 -9.74 25.91 -11.84
CA GLY A 182 -11.06 25.29 -11.68
C GLY A 182 -11.27 24.00 -12.49
N GLY A 183 -10.23 23.48 -13.15
CA GLY A 183 -10.28 22.18 -13.82
C GLY A 183 -10.44 21.01 -12.85
N LYS A 184 -10.77 19.83 -13.38
CA LYS A 184 -11.12 18.64 -12.60
C LYS A 184 -9.98 17.62 -12.56
N MET A 185 -9.86 16.93 -11.42
CA MET A 185 -8.97 15.79 -11.22
C MET A 185 -9.82 14.52 -11.05
N TYR A 186 -9.51 13.46 -11.81
CA TYR A 186 -10.18 12.17 -11.77
C TYR A 186 -9.13 11.06 -11.54
N PRO A 187 -9.04 10.46 -10.33
CA PRO A 187 -9.83 10.75 -9.12
C PRO A 187 -9.53 12.12 -8.51
N THR A 188 -10.46 12.61 -7.69
CA THR A 188 -10.35 13.91 -7.00
C THR A 188 -9.75 13.77 -5.60
N ILE A 189 -10.19 12.77 -4.85
CA ILE A 189 -9.67 12.45 -3.51
C ILE A 189 -9.32 10.96 -3.41
N GLY A 190 -8.38 10.64 -2.51
CA GLY A 190 -8.09 9.28 -2.08
C GLY A 190 -8.11 9.18 -0.56
N ASP A 191 -8.91 8.26 -0.03
CA ASP A 191 -9.00 7.95 1.39
C ASP A 191 -8.18 6.67 1.65
N LEU A 192 -7.06 6.80 2.38
CA LEU A 192 -6.32 5.66 2.92
C LEU A 192 -6.96 5.25 4.24
N HIS A 193 -7.61 4.10 4.26
CA HIS A 193 -8.24 3.52 5.43
C HIS A 193 -7.33 2.52 6.12
N PHE A 194 -7.44 2.45 7.45
CA PHE A 194 -6.66 1.51 8.24
C PHE A 194 -7.33 1.15 9.56
N ALA A 195 -7.10 -0.07 10.03
CA ALA A 195 -7.63 -0.60 11.29
C ALA A 195 -6.72 -1.69 11.88
N PRO A 196 -6.61 -1.79 13.23
CA PRO A 196 -5.86 -2.85 13.86
C PRO A 196 -6.53 -4.20 13.64
N PHE A 197 -5.74 -5.26 13.42
CA PHE A 197 -6.27 -6.61 13.21
C PHE A 197 -5.71 -7.64 14.20
N SER A 198 -6.47 -8.72 14.40
CA SER A 198 -6.01 -9.92 15.09
C SER A 198 -6.10 -11.13 14.15
N ASP A 199 -4.97 -11.69 13.75
CA ASP A 199 -4.88 -12.89 12.92
C ASP A 199 -3.66 -13.73 13.35
N GLU A 200 -3.90 -14.65 14.29
CA GLU A 200 -2.89 -15.56 14.83
C GLU A 200 -2.32 -16.50 13.74
N ILE A 201 -3.15 -16.89 12.77
CA ILE A 201 -2.75 -17.83 11.72
C ILE A 201 -1.69 -17.18 10.82
N LEU A 202 -1.94 -15.94 10.38
CA LEU A 202 -0.96 -15.19 9.59
C LEU A 202 0.35 -14.97 10.37
N TYR A 203 0.24 -14.61 11.65
CA TYR A 203 1.41 -14.39 12.50
C TYR A 203 2.23 -15.67 12.67
N ALA A 204 1.56 -16.79 12.96
CA ALA A 204 2.20 -18.11 13.09
C ALA A 204 2.85 -18.57 11.78
N GLU A 205 2.22 -18.35 10.61
CA GLU A 205 2.81 -18.64 9.31
C GLU A 205 4.11 -17.85 9.07
N THR A 206 4.12 -16.57 9.45
CA THR A 206 5.29 -15.70 9.32
C THR A 206 6.42 -16.17 10.24
N CYS A 207 6.09 -16.47 11.51
CA CYS A 207 7.02 -17.06 12.47
C CYS A 207 7.57 -18.41 11.98
N ALA A 208 6.73 -19.27 11.41
CA ALA A 208 7.14 -20.58 10.91
C ALA A 208 8.15 -20.47 9.77
N LYS A 209 7.96 -19.54 8.83
CA LYS A 209 8.93 -19.26 7.77
C LYS A 209 10.26 -18.74 8.33
N ALA A 210 10.19 -17.79 9.26
CA ALA A 210 11.38 -17.23 9.90
C ALA A 210 12.16 -18.25 10.74
N ASN A 211 11.46 -19.19 11.38
CA ASN A 211 12.05 -20.26 12.20
C ASN A 211 12.93 -21.23 11.40
N PHE A 212 12.86 -21.25 10.06
CA PHE A 212 13.84 -21.96 9.25
C PHE A 212 15.29 -21.59 9.64
N TRP A 213 15.54 -20.31 9.93
CA TRP A 213 16.87 -19.84 10.31
C TRP A 213 17.27 -20.19 11.75
N ALA A 214 16.35 -20.70 12.58
CA ALA A 214 16.64 -21.09 13.96
C ALA A 214 17.21 -22.53 14.09
N GLN A 215 17.53 -23.19 12.98
CA GLN A 215 18.03 -24.56 12.97
C GLN A 215 19.52 -24.64 13.34
N ASP A 216 19.86 -25.45 14.34
CA ASP A 216 21.24 -25.64 14.77
C ASP A 216 22.05 -26.64 13.91
N HIS A 217 21.38 -27.46 13.09
CA HIS A 217 22.00 -28.57 12.37
C HIS A 217 21.41 -28.80 10.96
N PHE A 218 21.19 -27.74 10.19
CA PHE A 218 20.75 -27.85 8.80
C PHE A 218 21.87 -28.42 7.92
N HIS A 219 21.75 -29.69 7.49
CA HIS A 219 22.83 -30.44 6.83
C HIS A 219 24.18 -30.37 7.58
N GLY A 220 24.14 -30.36 8.91
CA GLY A 220 25.33 -30.24 9.77
C GLY A 220 25.86 -28.82 9.95
N ILE A 221 25.13 -27.80 9.51
CA ILE A 221 25.48 -26.38 9.64
C ILE A 221 24.50 -25.69 10.57
N ASN A 222 25.01 -24.89 11.52
CA ASN A 222 24.18 -24.05 12.38
C ASN A 222 23.80 -22.75 11.66
N LEU A 223 22.49 -22.55 11.42
CA LEU A 223 21.94 -21.36 10.76
C LEU A 223 21.52 -20.25 11.75
N SER A 224 21.45 -20.55 13.06
CA SER A 224 20.84 -19.69 14.09
C SER A 224 21.48 -18.30 14.22
N ALA A 225 22.72 -18.12 13.76
CA ALA A 225 23.36 -16.82 13.65
C ALA A 225 22.58 -15.82 12.76
N LEU A 226 21.74 -16.33 11.83
CA LEU A 226 20.87 -15.52 10.97
C LEU A 226 19.41 -15.46 11.44
N LYS A 227 19.06 -16.06 12.59
CA LYS A 227 17.68 -16.10 13.10
C LYS A 227 17.07 -14.70 13.17
N THR A 228 17.72 -13.75 13.85
CA THR A 228 17.21 -12.39 14.00
C THR A 228 17.01 -11.69 12.66
N GLN A 229 17.96 -11.84 11.73
CA GLN A 229 17.86 -11.22 10.40
C GLN A 229 16.72 -11.84 9.58
N GLY A 230 16.55 -13.16 9.63
CA GLY A 230 15.43 -13.85 9.00
C GLY A 230 14.08 -13.38 9.54
N PHE A 231 13.95 -13.28 10.87
CA PHE A 231 12.73 -12.74 11.50
C PHE A 231 12.45 -11.31 11.05
N LEU A 232 13.45 -10.43 11.09
CA LEU A 232 13.29 -9.06 10.60
C LEU A 232 12.81 -9.08 9.14
N GLU A 233 13.50 -9.78 8.25
CA GLU A 233 13.15 -9.81 6.82
C GLU A 233 11.69 -10.21 6.56
N PHE A 234 11.20 -11.28 7.17
CA PHE A 234 9.80 -11.72 6.99
C PHE A 234 8.79 -10.73 7.56
N PHE A 235 9.06 -10.15 8.74
CA PHE A 235 8.17 -9.17 9.35
C PHE A 235 8.22 -7.78 8.70
N ARG A 236 9.26 -7.49 7.90
CA ARG A 236 9.37 -6.27 7.10
C ARG A 236 8.53 -6.32 5.82
N GLN A 237 7.97 -7.46 5.45
CA GLN A 237 7.13 -7.61 4.25
C GLN A 237 5.67 -7.25 4.56
N PRO A 238 5.09 -6.22 3.93
CA PRO A 238 3.64 -6.06 3.92
C PRO A 238 2.99 -7.25 3.22
N ILE A 239 1.90 -7.76 3.79
CA ILE A 239 1.19 -8.92 3.24
C ILE A 239 0.06 -8.42 2.35
N VAL A 240 0.06 -8.83 1.08
CA VAL A 240 -1.00 -8.49 0.11
C VAL A 240 -1.90 -9.70 -0.07
N ASP A 241 -3.11 -9.60 0.49
CA ASP A 241 -4.20 -10.56 0.32
C ASP A 241 -5.54 -9.94 0.75
N THR A 242 -6.58 -10.77 0.85
CA THR A 242 -7.87 -10.35 1.38
C THR A 242 -8.17 -11.07 2.69
N PHE A 243 -9.04 -10.49 3.50
CA PHE A 243 -9.42 -11.01 4.81
C PHE A 243 -10.87 -10.67 5.14
N HIS A 244 -11.47 -11.46 6.04
CA HIS A 244 -12.82 -11.18 6.54
C HIS A 244 -12.80 -10.02 7.53
N CYS A 245 -13.71 -9.05 7.40
CA CYS A 245 -13.79 -7.86 8.28
C CYS A 245 -13.88 -8.18 9.78
N GLY A 246 -14.31 -9.40 10.13
CA GLY A 246 -14.34 -9.92 11.50
C GLY A 246 -12.98 -9.97 12.20
N ILE A 247 -11.85 -9.84 11.49
CA ILE A 247 -10.51 -9.74 12.11
C ILE A 247 -10.14 -8.31 12.52
N LEU A 248 -10.95 -7.29 12.19
CA LEU A 248 -10.67 -5.89 12.54
C LEU A 248 -11.14 -5.58 13.96
N MET A 249 -10.23 -5.09 14.81
CA MET A 249 -10.43 -4.98 16.26
C MET A 249 -10.98 -3.63 16.73
N ALA A 250 -11.05 -2.66 15.81
CA ALA A 250 -11.63 -1.35 16.02
C ALA A 250 -12.29 -0.85 14.73
N HIS A 251 -13.04 0.25 14.84
CA HIS A 251 -13.51 0.96 13.65
C HIS A 251 -12.34 1.54 12.87
N GLY A 252 -12.37 1.42 11.55
CA GLY A 252 -11.33 1.96 10.69
C GLY A 252 -11.26 3.48 10.77
N LEU A 253 -10.03 3.99 10.80
CA LEU A 253 -9.73 5.41 10.60
C LEU A 253 -9.39 5.65 9.13
N LYS A 254 -9.35 6.93 8.73
CA LYS A 254 -8.99 7.32 7.38
C LYS A 254 -8.11 8.55 7.33
N TYR A 255 -7.24 8.59 6.33
CA TYR A 255 -6.42 9.72 5.96
C TYR A 255 -6.73 10.12 4.52
N THR A 256 -7.27 11.32 4.33
CA THR A 256 -7.74 11.81 3.02
C THR A 256 -6.66 12.67 2.35
N ILE A 257 -6.37 12.36 1.09
CA ILE A 257 -5.53 13.16 0.21
C ILE A 257 -6.42 13.77 -0.86
N ASP A 258 -6.46 15.10 -0.92
CA ASP A 258 -7.14 15.83 -1.98
C ASP A 258 -6.16 16.12 -3.12
N PHE A 259 -6.28 15.36 -4.21
CA PHE A 259 -5.41 15.49 -5.37
C PHE A 259 -5.61 16.80 -6.14
N SER A 260 -6.65 17.58 -5.85
CA SER A 260 -6.82 18.91 -6.45
C SER A 260 -6.00 19.99 -5.74
N THR A 261 -5.63 19.79 -4.47
CA THR A 261 -5.00 20.81 -3.63
C THR A 261 -3.68 20.39 -2.96
N CYS A 262 -3.41 19.09 -2.78
CA CYS A 262 -2.24 18.62 -2.05
C CYS A 262 -0.91 19.00 -2.73
N ALA A 263 0.14 19.31 -1.96
CA ALA A 263 1.46 19.59 -2.51
C ALA A 263 2.10 18.31 -3.08
N GLU A 264 2.96 18.41 -4.10
CA GLU A 264 3.72 17.24 -4.58
C GLU A 264 4.70 16.76 -3.50
N GLU A 265 5.25 17.71 -2.73
CA GLU A 265 6.23 17.46 -1.68
C GLU A 265 5.64 16.74 -0.46
N SER A 266 4.32 16.77 -0.25
CA SER A 266 3.69 16.07 0.88
C SER A 266 3.80 14.55 0.78
N PHE A 267 4.05 14.01 -0.42
CA PHE A 267 4.27 12.59 -0.62
C PHE A 267 5.65 12.10 -0.18
N GLN A 268 6.60 12.99 0.13
CA GLN A 268 7.94 12.56 0.58
C GLN A 268 7.91 11.95 1.98
N ARG A 269 7.04 12.47 2.85
CA ARG A 269 6.84 11.97 4.20
C ARG A 269 5.39 12.21 4.62
N ILE A 270 4.64 11.13 4.82
CA ILE A 270 3.26 11.18 5.30
C ILE A 270 3.22 10.60 6.70
N GLU A 271 2.78 11.40 7.68
CA GLU A 271 2.71 11.01 9.08
C GLU A 271 1.24 11.04 9.54
N ILE A 272 0.73 9.88 9.97
CA ILE A 272 -0.68 9.70 10.32
C ILE A 272 -0.74 9.20 11.76
N PRO A 273 -0.99 10.10 12.74
CA PRO A 273 -1.27 9.67 14.10
C PRO A 273 -2.64 9.00 14.17
N PHE A 274 -2.79 8.06 15.09
CA PHE A 274 -4.06 7.37 15.31
C PHE A 274 -4.33 7.09 16.79
N ASP A 275 -5.61 6.97 17.09
CA ASP A 275 -6.14 6.57 18.38
C ASP A 275 -7.38 5.70 18.15
N PHE A 276 -7.24 4.39 18.39
CA PHE A 276 -8.30 3.41 18.24
C PHE A 276 -8.87 3.02 19.60
N GLU A 277 -10.17 3.20 19.78
CA GLU A 277 -10.91 2.58 20.87
C GLU A 277 -11.19 1.11 20.51
N MET A 278 -10.60 0.20 21.28
CA MET A 278 -10.64 -1.24 21.02
C MET A 278 -12.03 -1.81 21.30
N LYS A 279 -12.61 -2.51 20.33
CA LYS A 279 -13.97 -3.07 20.48
C LYS A 279 -13.98 -4.50 21.00
N ARG A 280 -12.83 -5.14 21.10
CA ARG A 280 -12.64 -6.51 21.61
C ARG A 280 -11.30 -6.65 22.31
N THR A 281 -11.27 -7.46 23.36
CA THR A 281 -10.02 -7.91 24.00
C THR A 281 -9.32 -8.91 23.08
N CYS A 282 -8.07 -8.65 22.70
CA CYS A 282 -7.32 -9.50 21.77
C CYS A 282 -5.81 -9.23 21.84
N PHE A 283 -5.03 -10.09 21.16
CA PHE A 283 -3.71 -9.72 20.68
C PHE A 283 -3.84 -9.03 19.32
N VAL A 284 -3.40 -7.79 19.24
CA VAL A 284 -3.25 -7.05 17.98
C VAL A 284 -1.97 -7.51 17.32
N HIS A 285 -2.11 -8.02 16.09
CA HIS A 285 -1.02 -8.59 15.29
C HIS A 285 -0.45 -7.60 14.28
N GLY A 286 -1.13 -6.48 14.06
CA GLY A 286 -0.69 -5.44 13.15
C GLY A 286 -1.80 -4.47 12.74
N MET A 287 -1.55 -3.77 11.64
CA MET A 287 -2.46 -2.81 11.01
C MET A 287 -2.83 -3.28 9.61
N ALA A 288 -4.12 -3.27 9.29
CA ALA A 288 -4.63 -3.55 7.95
C ALA A 288 -4.95 -2.23 7.24
N PHE A 289 -4.74 -2.20 5.93
CA PHE A 289 -4.88 -1.02 5.08
C PHE A 289 -5.63 -1.35 3.80
N TRP A 290 -6.45 -0.39 3.36
CA TRP A 290 -7.14 -0.37 2.08
C TRP A 290 -7.40 1.07 1.68
N PHE A 291 -7.92 1.31 0.49
CA PHE A 291 -8.21 2.66 0.04
C PHE A 291 -9.50 2.78 -0.77
N ASP A 292 -10.08 3.97 -0.70
CA ASP A 292 -11.17 4.39 -1.57
C ASP A 292 -10.69 5.61 -2.37
N VAL A 293 -11.12 5.76 -3.62
CA VAL A 293 -10.95 7.01 -4.38
C VAL A 293 -12.30 7.50 -4.87
N ALA A 294 -12.49 8.82 -4.83
CA ALA A 294 -13.71 9.45 -5.31
C ALA A 294 -13.45 10.30 -6.54
N PHE A 295 -14.31 10.12 -7.54
CA PHE A 295 -14.42 10.97 -8.71
C PHE A 295 -15.52 12.00 -8.44
N ILE A 296 -15.15 13.18 -7.96
CA ILE A 296 -16.10 14.25 -7.59
C ILE A 296 -16.39 15.10 -8.83
N GLY A 297 -17.31 14.60 -9.65
CA GLY A 297 -17.71 15.28 -10.87
C GLY A 297 -18.77 16.35 -10.67
N THR A 298 -19.08 17.07 -11.75
CA THR A 298 -20.10 18.13 -11.73
C THR A 298 -21.52 17.59 -11.47
N ASN A 299 -21.85 16.40 -11.97
CA ASN A 299 -23.19 15.83 -11.88
C ASN A 299 -23.33 14.82 -10.73
N SER A 300 -22.28 14.02 -10.47
CA SER A 300 -22.30 12.96 -9.46
C SER A 300 -20.90 12.63 -8.93
N THR A 301 -20.85 12.18 -7.68
CA THR A 301 -19.66 11.55 -7.10
C THR A 301 -19.73 10.05 -7.29
N VAL A 302 -18.69 9.46 -7.88
CA VAL A 302 -18.55 8.00 -8.03
C VAL A 302 -17.36 7.54 -7.19
N TRP A 303 -17.51 6.41 -6.49
CA TRP A 303 -16.45 5.84 -5.64
C TRP A 303 -15.94 4.52 -6.22
N LEU A 304 -14.61 4.35 -6.21
CA LEU A 304 -13.93 3.07 -6.37
C LEU A 304 -13.35 2.70 -5.00
N SER A 305 -13.75 1.54 -4.47
CA SER A 305 -13.32 1.07 -3.16
C SER A 305 -12.55 -0.23 -3.26
N THR A 306 -11.54 -0.36 -2.41
CA THR A 306 -10.79 -1.61 -2.19
C THR A 306 -11.03 -2.16 -0.79
N SER A 307 -12.11 -1.75 -0.13
CA SER A 307 -12.49 -2.22 1.21
C SER A 307 -12.61 -3.75 1.26
N PRO A 308 -12.22 -4.40 2.36
CA PRO A 308 -12.48 -5.82 2.58
C PRO A 308 -13.99 -6.15 2.65
N SER A 309 -14.86 -5.13 2.73
CA SER A 309 -16.31 -5.29 2.64
C SER A 309 -16.86 -5.22 1.21
N GLU A 310 -16.02 -4.95 0.21
CA GLU A 310 -16.40 -4.74 -1.19
C GLU A 310 -15.85 -5.84 -2.11
N PRO A 311 -16.41 -6.03 -3.33
CA PRO A 311 -15.89 -7.01 -4.27
C PRO A 311 -14.40 -6.83 -4.53
N LEU A 312 -13.70 -7.96 -4.60
CA LEU A 312 -12.25 -7.97 -4.69
C LEU A 312 -11.74 -7.30 -5.96
N THR A 313 -10.71 -6.47 -5.79
CA THR A 313 -9.94 -5.83 -6.87
C THR A 313 -8.54 -6.42 -6.90
N HIS A 314 -7.77 -6.16 -7.97
CA HIS A 314 -6.39 -6.62 -8.08
C HIS A 314 -5.42 -5.98 -7.07
N TRP A 315 -5.82 -4.90 -6.40
CA TRP A 315 -5.04 -4.28 -5.32
C TRP A 315 -5.10 -5.07 -4.01
N TYR A 316 -6.14 -5.92 -3.84
CA TYR A 316 -6.44 -6.58 -2.57
C TYR A 316 -6.45 -5.59 -1.39
N GLN A 317 -6.09 -6.06 -0.20
CA GLN A 317 -5.78 -5.24 0.96
C GLN A 317 -4.34 -5.52 1.40
N VAL A 318 -3.80 -4.67 2.27
CA VAL A 318 -2.43 -4.82 2.78
C VAL A 318 -2.42 -4.92 4.29
N ARG A 319 -1.67 -5.87 4.84
CA ARG A 319 -1.51 -6.07 6.29
C ARG A 319 -0.05 -5.93 6.68
N CYS A 320 0.23 -4.98 7.57
CA CYS A 320 1.54 -4.75 8.16
C CYS A 320 1.58 -5.37 9.55
N GLN A 321 2.36 -6.44 9.72
CA GLN A 321 2.50 -7.12 11.01
C GLN A 321 3.43 -6.34 11.94
N ILE A 322 3.24 -6.50 13.25
CA ILE A 322 4.21 -6.11 14.28
C ILE A 322 4.92 -7.36 14.78
N MET A 323 6.22 -7.25 15.09
CA MET A 323 7.02 -8.40 15.54
C MET A 323 6.53 -8.96 16.87
N HIS A 324 6.11 -8.09 17.78
CA HIS A 324 5.61 -8.46 19.11
C HIS A 324 4.15 -8.03 19.24
N PRO A 325 3.19 -8.97 19.13
CA PRO A 325 1.77 -8.67 19.25
C PRO A 325 1.45 -7.96 20.56
N LEU A 326 0.59 -6.95 20.49
CA LEU A 326 0.17 -6.18 21.66
C LEU A 326 -1.14 -6.72 22.22
N PHE A 327 -1.15 -7.06 23.50
CA PHE A 327 -2.40 -7.36 24.19
C PHE A 327 -3.17 -6.08 24.48
N CYS A 328 -4.40 -5.99 23.97
CA CYS A 328 -5.30 -4.87 24.17
C CYS A 328 -6.60 -5.37 24.79
N LYS A 329 -7.15 -4.63 25.75
CA LYS A 329 -8.44 -4.92 26.36
C LYS A 329 -9.56 -4.21 25.59
N ILE A 330 -10.77 -4.74 25.66
CA ILE A 330 -11.95 -3.99 25.22
C ILE A 330 -11.99 -2.63 25.94
N ASP A 331 -12.42 -1.60 25.21
CA ASP A 331 -12.51 -0.20 25.63
C ASP A 331 -11.16 0.47 25.98
N SER A 332 -10.02 -0.23 25.80
CA SER A 332 -8.70 0.40 25.89
C SER A 332 -8.38 1.19 24.62
N HIS A 333 -7.43 2.11 24.74
CA HIS A 333 -6.96 2.91 23.61
C HIS A 333 -5.65 2.36 23.06
N LEU A 334 -5.65 2.03 21.77
CA LEU A 334 -4.46 1.70 21.00
C LEU A 334 -4.05 2.94 20.20
N THR A 335 -2.96 3.57 20.62
CA THR A 335 -2.46 4.82 20.04
C THR A 335 -1.16 4.62 19.31
N GLY A 336 -0.82 5.53 18.40
CA GLY A 336 0.44 5.44 17.69
C GLY A 336 0.48 6.30 16.44
N THR A 337 1.43 5.95 15.58
CA THR A 337 1.67 6.67 14.32
C THR A 337 2.08 5.67 13.25
N VAL A 338 1.55 5.85 12.04
CA VAL A 338 2.12 5.26 10.82
C VAL A 338 2.78 6.36 10.01
N ILE A 339 4.04 6.15 9.63
CA ILE A 339 4.83 7.09 8.86
C ILE A 339 5.24 6.40 7.56
N PHE A 340 4.95 7.03 6.43
CA PHE A 340 5.42 6.64 5.12
C PHE A 340 6.57 7.55 4.71
N VAL A 341 7.77 7.00 4.49
CA VAL A 341 8.93 7.73 3.99
C VAL A 341 9.22 7.27 2.56
N ALA A 342 9.14 8.21 1.61
CA ALA A 342 9.35 7.89 0.21
C ALA A 342 10.81 7.50 -0.06
N ASN A 343 11.01 6.37 -0.72
CA ASN A 343 12.34 5.89 -1.11
C ASN A 343 12.56 6.01 -2.63
N LYS A 344 13.83 5.93 -3.06
CA LYS A 344 14.21 6.10 -4.48
C LYS A 344 13.84 4.92 -5.38
N ARG A 345 13.30 3.84 -4.81
CA ARG A 345 12.88 2.62 -5.52
C ARG A 345 11.39 2.66 -5.89
N GLN A 346 10.82 3.85 -6.00
CA GLN A 346 9.39 4.08 -6.32
C GLN A 346 8.46 3.45 -5.28
N SER A 347 8.82 3.53 -4.01
CA SER A 347 7.99 2.97 -2.94
C SER A 347 8.21 3.71 -1.61
N TYR A 348 7.73 3.14 -0.52
CA TYR A 348 7.77 3.71 0.82
C TYR A 348 8.36 2.73 1.83
N ASP A 349 9.19 3.27 2.71
CA ASP A 349 9.50 2.64 3.98
C ASP A 349 8.39 3.04 4.96
N ILE A 350 7.78 2.05 5.63
CA ILE A 350 6.63 2.24 6.53
C ILE A 350 7.10 2.05 7.97
N GLU A 351 7.11 3.10 8.78
CA GLU A 351 7.36 3.00 10.21
C GLU A 351 6.01 2.96 10.95
N LEU A 352 5.69 1.82 11.55
CA LEU A 352 4.48 1.61 12.33
C LEU A 352 4.83 1.50 13.80
N THR A 353 4.39 2.47 14.60
CA THR A 353 4.51 2.42 16.06
C THR A 353 3.13 2.32 16.68
N MET A 354 2.96 1.37 17.60
CA MET A 354 1.68 1.09 18.27
C MET A 354 1.93 0.99 19.77
N SER A 355 1.02 1.54 20.58
CA SER A 355 1.12 1.52 22.04
C SER A 355 -0.24 1.31 22.70
N CYS A 356 -0.27 0.47 23.73
CA CYS A 356 -1.46 0.20 24.55
C CYS A 356 -1.02 -0.14 25.97
N ASP A 357 -1.71 0.40 26.98
CA ASP A 357 -1.45 0.13 28.42
C ASP A 357 0.04 0.24 28.83
N GLY A 358 0.75 1.24 28.29
CA GLY A 358 2.17 1.49 28.60
C GLY A 358 3.17 0.57 27.90
N LYS A 359 2.70 -0.40 27.10
CA LYS A 359 3.55 -1.22 26.22
C LYS A 359 3.57 -0.61 24.83
N SER A 360 4.72 -0.66 24.17
CA SER A 360 4.91 -0.12 22.81
C SER A 360 5.65 -1.13 21.95
N THR A 361 5.32 -1.14 20.65
CA THR A 361 6.05 -1.90 19.63
C THR A 361 6.19 -1.06 18.38
N THR A 362 7.32 -1.24 17.69
CA THR A 362 7.60 -0.58 16.41
C THR A 362 8.02 -1.62 15.39
N ASN A 363 7.60 -1.46 14.14
CA ASN A 363 8.12 -2.20 13.00
C ASN A 363 8.39 -1.24 11.84
N VAL A 364 9.36 -1.58 10.99
CA VAL A 364 9.71 -0.81 9.79
C VAL A 364 9.57 -1.72 8.58
N LEU A 365 8.55 -1.52 7.74
CA LEU A 365 8.25 -2.38 6.60
C LEU A 365 8.73 -1.75 5.29
N ASP A 366 9.00 -2.57 4.28
CA ASP A 366 9.40 -2.12 2.94
C ASP A 366 8.28 -2.42 1.94
N LEU A 367 7.54 -1.38 1.51
CA LEU A 367 6.42 -1.53 0.58
C LEU A 367 6.87 -1.90 -0.84
N LYS A 368 8.18 -1.85 -1.14
CA LYS A 368 8.70 -2.27 -2.46
C LYS A 368 8.58 -3.78 -2.66
N TYR A 369 8.69 -4.54 -1.57
CA TYR A 369 8.75 -6.01 -1.60
C TYR A 369 7.65 -6.64 -0.74
N PRO A 370 6.37 -6.49 -1.13
CA PRO A 370 5.28 -7.15 -0.43
C PRO A 370 5.29 -8.66 -0.66
N PHE A 371 4.74 -9.40 0.30
CA PHE A 371 4.45 -10.83 0.16
C PHE A 371 3.00 -11.03 -0.30
N PHE A 372 2.82 -11.50 -1.54
CA PHE A 372 1.51 -11.85 -2.08
C PHE A 372 1.06 -13.21 -1.54
N ARG A 373 0.01 -13.23 -0.71
CA ARG A 373 -0.49 -14.43 -0.02
C ARG A 373 -1.79 -14.99 -0.60
N TYR A 374 -2.48 -14.25 -1.46
CA TYR A 374 -3.79 -14.66 -1.99
C TYR A 374 -3.73 -16.00 -2.74
N ASN A 375 -4.61 -16.94 -2.39
CA ASN A 375 -4.64 -18.31 -2.92
C ASN A 375 -5.92 -18.66 -3.70
N GLY A 376 -6.75 -17.68 -4.06
CA GLY A 376 -7.90 -17.87 -4.95
C GLY A 376 -9.23 -18.18 -4.28
N GLN A 377 -9.35 -18.15 -2.94
CA GLN A 377 -10.66 -18.26 -2.27
C GLN A 377 -11.37 -16.89 -2.26
N PRO A 378 -12.53 -16.74 -2.94
CA PRO A 378 -13.25 -15.48 -2.94
C PRO A 378 -14.03 -15.31 -1.64
N VAL A 379 -13.78 -14.22 -0.92
CA VAL A 379 -14.76 -13.67 0.02
C VAL A 379 -15.76 -12.90 -0.84
N GLN A 380 -17.04 -13.29 -0.80
CA GLN A 380 -18.10 -12.66 -1.59
C GLN A 380 -18.90 -11.68 -0.72
N PRO A 381 -18.73 -10.36 -0.89
CA PRO A 381 -19.65 -9.36 -0.35
C PRO A 381 -20.72 -8.92 -1.37
N PRO A 382 -21.78 -8.20 -0.93
CA PRO A 382 -22.97 -7.95 -1.74
C PRO A 382 -22.72 -6.97 -2.89
N PRO A 383 -23.32 -7.17 -4.08
CA PRO A 383 -23.29 -6.19 -5.15
C PRO A 383 -24.12 -4.94 -4.80
N GLY A 384 -23.55 -3.75 -5.00
CA GLY A 384 -24.25 -2.49 -4.84
C GLY A 384 -23.55 -1.31 -5.49
N ASN A 385 -24.32 -0.29 -5.88
CA ASN A 385 -23.81 1.01 -6.30
C ASN A 385 -23.82 1.95 -5.09
N GLN A 386 -22.79 2.78 -4.93
CA GLN A 386 -22.66 3.64 -3.75
C GLN A 386 -22.36 5.10 -4.14
N ASN A 387 -23.16 6.03 -3.61
CA ASN A 387 -22.95 7.49 -3.73
C ASN A 387 -22.15 8.07 -2.54
N ILE A 388 -21.80 7.23 -1.57
CA ILE A 388 -20.99 7.51 -0.38
C ILE A 388 -19.86 6.48 -0.33
N SER A 389 -18.75 6.77 0.38
CA SER A 389 -17.67 5.77 0.54
C SER A 389 -18.26 4.47 1.09
N PRO A 390 -18.03 3.31 0.44
CA PRO A 390 -18.51 2.03 0.94
C PRO A 390 -17.92 1.68 2.30
N THR A 391 -16.66 2.07 2.55
CA THR A 391 -16.03 1.94 3.87
C THR A 391 -16.78 2.76 4.93
N ASP A 392 -17.08 4.02 4.64
CA ASP A 392 -17.82 4.90 5.56
C ASP A 392 -19.25 4.39 5.80
N ALA A 393 -19.91 3.84 4.76
CA ALA A 393 -21.23 3.25 4.84
C ALA A 393 -21.24 2.01 5.76
N TYR A 394 -20.28 1.09 5.55
CA TYR A 394 -20.09 -0.10 6.37
C TYR A 394 -19.89 0.28 7.85
N TRP A 395 -18.96 1.18 8.16
CA TRP A 395 -18.73 1.59 9.54
C TRP A 395 -19.89 2.34 10.16
N SER A 396 -20.67 3.07 9.36
CA SER A 396 -21.90 3.71 9.83
C SER A 396 -22.99 2.69 10.18
N MET A 397 -23.13 1.62 9.40
CA MET A 397 -24.03 0.52 9.71
C MET A 397 -23.59 -0.22 10.98
N VAL A 398 -22.30 -0.56 11.11
CA VAL A 398 -21.77 -1.24 12.30
C VAL A 398 -21.98 -0.38 13.56
N ARG A 399 -21.83 0.95 13.48
CA ARG A 399 -22.09 1.88 14.59
C ARG A 399 -23.55 1.89 15.07
N GLN A 400 -24.51 1.54 14.20
CA GLN A 400 -25.94 1.60 14.50
C GLN A 400 -26.51 0.28 15.01
N GLN A 401 -25.77 -0.83 14.93
CA GLN A 401 -26.25 -2.11 15.46
C GLN A 401 -26.19 -2.11 17.00
N PRO A 402 -27.31 -2.35 17.71
CA PRO A 402 -27.28 -2.58 19.15
C PRO A 402 -26.51 -3.87 19.44
N THR A 403 -25.68 -3.85 20.49
CA THR A 403 -24.89 -4.97 21.02
C THR A 403 -25.75 -6.09 21.63
N THR A 404 -26.76 -6.59 20.91
CA THR A 404 -27.65 -7.65 21.39
C THR A 404 -27.84 -8.72 20.31
N SER A 405 -26.80 -9.53 20.09
CA SER A 405 -26.86 -10.98 19.85
C SER A 405 -25.47 -11.45 19.41
N GLU A 406 -24.66 -11.88 20.37
CA GLU A 406 -23.40 -12.55 20.11
C GLU A 406 -23.66 -13.92 19.45
N GLN A 407 -23.53 -14.00 18.13
CA GLN A 407 -23.19 -15.27 17.46
C GLN A 407 -21.71 -15.22 17.11
N HIS A 408 -20.90 -15.84 17.96
CA HIS A 408 -19.46 -15.99 17.80
C HIS A 408 -19.18 -17.00 16.68
N PHE A 409 -18.57 -16.54 15.59
CA PHE A 409 -18.18 -17.39 14.46
C PHE A 409 -16.66 -17.36 14.30
N ALA A 410 -16.00 -18.49 14.60
CA ALA A 410 -14.66 -18.76 14.11
C ALA A 410 -14.78 -19.51 12.78
N VAL A 411 -14.05 -19.05 11.76
CA VAL A 411 -14.00 -19.66 10.45
C VAL A 411 -12.63 -20.29 10.27
N ASN A 412 -12.58 -21.62 10.18
CA ASN A 412 -11.37 -22.32 9.73
C ASN A 412 -11.22 -22.12 8.20
N GLY A 413 -10.00 -22.25 7.66
CA GLY A 413 -9.62 -22.04 6.25
C GLY A 413 -10.35 -22.87 5.18
N ASN A 414 -11.41 -23.60 5.56
CA ASN A 414 -12.36 -24.27 4.67
C ASN A 414 -13.79 -23.65 4.71
N GLY A 415 -13.99 -22.49 5.34
CA GLY A 415 -15.30 -21.82 5.35
C GLY A 415 -16.39 -22.50 6.20
N ALA A 416 -16.05 -23.52 6.99
CA ALA A 416 -16.98 -24.13 7.93
C ALA A 416 -17.08 -23.27 9.20
N ILE A 417 -18.31 -22.87 9.54
CA ILE A 417 -18.63 -22.22 10.80
C ILE A 417 -18.49 -23.26 11.92
N VAL A 418 -17.50 -23.09 12.79
CA VAL A 418 -17.41 -23.85 14.03
C VAL A 418 -17.76 -22.88 15.17
N GLY A 419 -18.81 -23.19 15.92
CA GLY A 419 -19.14 -22.44 17.14
C GLY A 419 -17.99 -22.62 18.14
N VAL A 420 -17.40 -21.52 18.60
CA VAL A 420 -16.33 -21.53 19.59
C VAL A 420 -16.81 -20.82 20.85
N ASP A 421 -16.72 -21.50 21.99
CA ASP A 421 -16.84 -20.87 23.29
C ASP A 421 -15.48 -20.24 23.65
N VAL A 422 -15.40 -18.93 23.45
CA VAL A 422 -14.18 -18.12 23.67
C VAL A 422 -13.83 -17.96 25.16
N ASN A 423 -14.63 -18.51 26.08
CA ASN A 423 -14.35 -18.49 27.51
C ASN A 423 -13.55 -19.71 27.99
N ASP A 424 -13.25 -20.67 27.11
CA ASP A 424 -12.46 -21.87 27.45
C ASP A 424 -11.11 -21.89 26.70
N PRO A 425 -9.99 -21.58 27.39
CA PRO A 425 -8.64 -21.63 26.84
C PRO A 425 -8.23 -23.01 26.29
N GLN A 426 -8.81 -24.11 26.79
CA GLN A 426 -8.51 -25.45 26.29
C GLN A 426 -9.13 -25.71 24.91
N SER A 427 -10.30 -25.13 24.63
CA SER A 427 -10.96 -25.25 23.32
C SER A 427 -10.18 -24.55 22.20
N MET A 428 -9.54 -23.42 22.51
CA MET A 428 -8.72 -22.65 21.57
C MET A 428 -7.43 -23.40 21.20
N ALA A 429 -6.74 -23.99 22.19
CA ALA A 429 -5.55 -24.80 21.95
C ALA A 429 -5.85 -26.07 21.14
N GLN A 430 -6.97 -26.74 21.42
CA GLN A 430 -7.39 -27.94 20.70
C GLN A 430 -7.72 -27.63 19.22
N ASN A 431 -8.32 -26.47 18.95
CA ASN A 431 -8.65 -26.03 17.59
C ASN A 431 -7.41 -25.61 16.77
N ALA A 432 -6.41 -24.98 17.40
CA ALA A 432 -5.12 -24.73 16.77
C ALA A 432 -4.40 -26.02 16.36
N VAL A 433 -4.44 -27.06 17.21
CA VAL A 433 -3.90 -28.39 16.91
C VAL A 433 -4.68 -29.08 15.78
N ASN A 434 -6.00 -28.94 15.75
CA ASN A 434 -6.83 -29.51 14.69
C ASN A 434 -6.63 -28.80 13.33
N ALA A 435 -6.46 -27.48 13.32
CA ALA A 435 -6.13 -26.70 12.13
C ALA A 435 -4.73 -27.06 11.58
N TRP A 436 -3.76 -27.26 12.47
CA TRP A 436 -2.42 -27.77 12.13
C TRP A 436 -2.46 -29.14 11.44
N ASN A 437 -3.26 -30.06 11.97
CA ASN A 437 -3.42 -31.41 11.39
C ASN A 437 -4.14 -31.39 10.02
N ALA A 438 -5.06 -30.44 9.80
CA ALA A 438 -5.74 -30.28 8.52
C ALA A 438 -4.82 -29.69 7.43
N ALA A 439 -3.91 -28.78 7.80
CA ALA A 439 -2.93 -28.21 6.88
C ALA A 439 -1.87 -29.23 6.41
N GLY A 440 -1.61 -30.27 7.19
CA GLY A 440 -0.72 -31.38 6.81
C GLY A 440 -1.29 -32.35 5.77
N ALA A 441 -2.61 -32.33 5.52
CA ALA A 441 -3.30 -33.32 4.69
C ALA A 441 -3.59 -32.87 3.24
N SER A 442 -3.37 -31.60 2.87
CA SER A 442 -3.75 -31.04 1.56
C SER A 442 -2.62 -30.97 0.52
N THR A 443 -1.52 -31.71 0.71
CA THR A 443 -0.41 -31.80 -0.26
C THR A 443 -0.72 -32.73 -1.43
N SER A 444 -1.75 -32.43 -2.24
CA SER A 444 -1.91 -33.07 -3.56
C SER A 444 -2.88 -32.34 -4.49
N SER A 445 -2.47 -31.18 -5.02
CA SER A 445 -2.73 -30.74 -6.41
C SER A 445 -2.38 -29.24 -6.55
N PHE A 446 -1.15 -28.95 -6.99
CA PHE A 446 -0.80 -27.61 -7.44
C PHE A 446 -1.25 -27.45 -8.90
N SER A 447 -2.04 -26.41 -9.21
CA SER A 447 -2.30 -25.99 -10.60
C SER A 447 -1.18 -25.05 -11.08
N GLU A 448 -0.55 -25.40 -12.20
CA GLU A 448 0.64 -24.73 -12.77
C GLU A 448 0.36 -23.35 -13.42
N SER A 449 -0.83 -22.76 -13.29
CA SER A 449 -1.21 -21.58 -14.09
C SER A 449 -1.10 -20.22 -13.38
N ALA A 450 -0.57 -20.14 -12.16
CA ALA A 450 -0.45 -18.87 -11.41
C ALA A 450 0.99 -18.34 -11.23
N PHE A 451 2.01 -19.05 -11.75
CA PHE A 451 3.42 -18.77 -11.42
C PHE A 451 4.20 -17.93 -12.45
N SER A 452 3.53 -17.29 -13.41
CA SER A 452 4.18 -16.42 -14.40
C SER A 452 4.19 -14.92 -14.02
N ALA A 453 3.59 -14.50 -12.90
CA ALA A 453 3.42 -13.07 -12.57
C ALA A 453 4.47 -12.50 -11.60
N ALA A 454 5.35 -13.32 -11.02
CA ALA A 454 6.45 -12.88 -10.17
C ALA A 454 7.75 -13.54 -10.65
N GLY A 455 8.58 -12.81 -11.37
CA GLY A 455 9.76 -13.32 -12.10
C GLY A 455 10.85 -13.97 -11.24
N TYR A 456 10.61 -15.18 -10.76
CA TYR A 456 11.60 -16.03 -10.09
C TYR A 456 11.87 -17.29 -10.93
N ASN A 457 13.13 -17.44 -11.32
CA ASN A 457 13.64 -18.66 -11.96
C ASN A 457 13.68 -19.83 -10.97
N HIS A 458 13.24 -20.99 -11.43
CA HIS A 458 13.23 -22.28 -10.76
C HIS A 458 14.59 -22.71 -10.16
N LEU A 459 14.59 -23.12 -8.89
CA LEU A 459 15.45 -24.18 -8.36
C LEU A 459 14.63 -25.08 -7.44
N GLY A 460 14.25 -26.26 -7.93
CA GLY A 460 13.51 -27.28 -7.18
C GLY A 460 14.44 -28.27 -6.48
N GLY A 461 14.05 -28.71 -5.28
CA GLY A 461 14.65 -29.83 -4.54
C GLY A 461 13.58 -30.56 -3.71
N PRO A 462 13.67 -31.90 -3.53
CA PRO A 462 12.55 -32.74 -3.09
C PRO A 462 12.31 -32.69 -1.57
N GLY A 463 11.03 -32.82 -1.19
CA GLY A 463 10.54 -32.70 0.18
C GLY A 463 10.98 -33.81 1.13
N TYR A 464 10.88 -33.52 2.43
CA TYR A 464 10.97 -34.51 3.50
C TYR A 464 9.96 -34.28 4.62
N VAL A 465 9.47 -35.41 5.12
CA VAL A 465 8.39 -35.63 6.09
C VAL A 465 8.83 -35.29 7.51
N GLY A 466 7.90 -34.71 8.29
CA GLY A 466 8.17 -34.01 9.53
C GLY A 466 8.55 -34.82 10.78
N THR A 467 8.98 -34.06 11.78
CA THR A 467 9.15 -34.47 13.17
C THR A 467 8.30 -33.57 14.07
N VAL A 468 7.51 -34.21 14.93
CA VAL A 468 6.63 -33.61 15.93
C VAL A 468 7.46 -32.86 16.97
N TYR A 469 7.21 -31.57 17.18
CA TYR A 469 7.83 -30.77 18.24
C TYR A 469 6.87 -30.55 19.41
N ASP A 470 7.43 -30.71 20.62
CA ASP A 470 6.84 -30.54 21.93
C ASP A 470 6.44 -29.07 22.19
N SER A 471 5.20 -28.85 22.64
CA SER A 471 4.60 -27.54 22.91
C SER A 471 5.17 -26.81 24.14
N SER A 472 6.18 -27.35 24.81
CA SER A 472 6.73 -26.80 26.06
C SER A 472 7.89 -25.79 25.91
N LEU A 473 8.31 -25.43 24.70
CA LEU A 473 9.47 -24.56 24.45
C LEU A 473 9.15 -23.13 23.96
N MET A 474 7.88 -22.70 23.97
CA MET A 474 7.53 -21.29 23.75
C MET A 474 7.79 -20.45 25.03
N PHE A 475 9.06 -20.20 25.34
CA PHE A 475 9.44 -19.16 26.30
C PHE A 475 9.72 -17.86 25.55
N TYR A 476 8.96 -16.82 25.89
CA TYR A 476 9.21 -15.43 25.50
C TYR A 476 10.62 -15.02 25.96
N PRO A 477 11.46 -14.42 25.09
CA PRO A 477 12.70 -13.82 25.57
C PRO A 477 12.35 -12.60 26.42
N GLU A 478 12.80 -12.60 27.67
CA GLU A 478 12.78 -11.43 28.55
C GLU A 478 13.68 -10.31 28.00
N GLU A 479 13.32 -9.08 28.35
CA GLU A 479 13.94 -7.81 27.97
C GLU A 479 15.46 -7.80 28.15
N GLU A 480 16.20 -7.32 27.14
CA GLU A 480 17.48 -6.65 27.38
C GLU A 480 17.83 -5.62 26.29
N ASN A 481 17.84 -4.36 26.74
CA ASN A 481 18.57 -3.19 26.28
C ASN A 481 18.47 -2.68 24.83
N SER A 482 18.11 -1.39 24.78
CA SER A 482 18.25 -0.45 23.66
C SER A 482 19.65 -0.48 23.04
N ILE A 483 19.72 -0.61 21.71
CA ILE A 483 20.95 -0.40 20.95
C ILE A 483 20.68 0.56 19.80
N GLN A 484 21.51 1.61 19.75
CA GLN A 484 21.50 2.69 18.77
C GLN A 484 21.79 2.20 17.35
N VAL A 485 21.11 2.84 16.39
CA VAL A 485 21.37 2.75 14.96
C VAL A 485 22.80 3.23 14.69
N ALA A 486 23.65 2.36 14.14
CA ALA A 486 24.99 2.71 13.68
C ALA A 486 25.00 2.85 12.16
N ASP A 487 25.31 4.06 11.69
CA ASP A 487 25.57 4.38 10.28
C ASP A 487 26.75 3.56 9.74
N TYR A 488 26.53 2.83 8.65
CA TYR A 488 27.58 2.10 7.95
C TYR A 488 28.22 2.99 6.88
N ASN A 489 29.41 3.50 7.18
CA ASN A 489 30.28 4.18 6.23
C ASN A 489 31.22 3.13 5.59
N MET A 490 30.99 2.81 4.31
CA MET A 490 31.86 1.89 3.56
C MET A 490 33.15 2.60 3.15
N SER A 491 34.28 2.27 3.80
CA SER A 491 35.61 2.50 3.25
C SER A 491 36.08 1.28 2.46
N ARG A 492 36.48 1.53 1.22
CA ARG A 492 37.09 0.56 0.29
C ARG A 492 38.42 0.06 0.83
N GLY A 493 38.63 -1.25 0.71
CA GLY A 493 39.92 -1.94 0.77
C GLY A 493 39.92 -3.07 -0.24
#